data_AF-K1JEZ7-F1
#
_entry.id   AF-K1JEZ7-F1
#
_cell.length_a   1.000
_cell.length_b   1.000
_cell.length_c   1.000
_cell.angle_alpha   90.00
_cell.angle_beta   90.00
_cell.angle_gamma   90.00
#
_symmetry.space_group_name_H-M   'P 1'
#
loop_
_entity.id
_entity.type
_entity.pdbx_description
1 polymer ?
#
loop_
_entity_poly.entity_id
_entity_poly.type
_entity_poly.pdbx_seq_one_letter_code
_entity_poly.pdbx_strand_id
1 'polypeptide(L)' 'MIRAIRIRLYPTPDQKKYLAGLFGAVRFCYNKALYLKTHFYKVKGVNLHPIHDLKKLIAIAKKSKKYAWLAEYDCMA' A
#
# COMPACT_ATOMS: atom_id res chain seq x y z
N MET A 1 -3.62 40.50 -6.05
CA MET A 1 -3.80 40.11 -4.63
C MET A 1 -4.42 38.70 -4.61
N ILE A 2 -3.65 37.67 -4.26
CA ILE A 2 -4.16 36.29 -4.25
C ILE A 2 -4.99 36.10 -2.98
N ARG A 3 -6.31 35.92 -3.13
CA ARG A 3 -7.20 35.55 -2.01
C ARG A 3 -7.23 34.03 -1.90
N ALA A 4 -6.84 33.49 -0.75
CA ALA A 4 -7.00 32.08 -0.48
C ALA A 4 -8.50 31.73 -0.40
N ILE A 5 -8.93 30.72 -1.16
CA ILE A 5 -10.30 30.20 -1.13
C ILE A 5 -10.29 28.88 -0.36
N ARG A 6 -11.16 28.77 0.66
CA ARG A 6 -11.35 27.52 1.40
C ARG A 6 -12.48 26.72 0.77
N ILE A 7 -12.12 25.61 0.10
CA ILE A 7 -13.08 24.70 -0.53
C ILE A 7 -13.10 23.39 0.25
N ARG A 8 -14.30 22.83 0.45
CA ARG A 8 -14.47 21.48 1.01
C ARG A 8 -14.85 20.51 -0.11
N LEU A 9 -14.00 19.52 -0.34
CA LEU A 9 -14.24 18.49 -1.34
C LEU A 9 -14.92 17.30 -0.68
N TYR A 10 -16.04 16.87 -1.25
CA TYR A 10 -16.73 15.64 -0.84
C TYR A 10 -16.56 14.60 -1.95
N PRO A 11 -16.12 13.37 -1.61
CA PRO A 11 -15.92 12.35 -2.62
C PRO A 11 -17.24 11.84 -3.17
N THR A 12 -17.29 11.58 -4.48
CA THR A 12 -18.37 10.83 -5.12
C THR A 12 -18.42 9.39 -4.59
N PRO A 13 -19.52 8.64 -4.81
CA PRO A 13 -19.59 7.23 -4.40
C PRO A 13 -18.40 6.39 -4.91
N ASP A 14 -17.99 6.58 -6.17
CA ASP A 14 -16.85 5.86 -6.76
C ASP A 14 -15.52 6.26 -6.11
N GLN A 15 -15.33 7.55 -5.84
CA GLN A 15 -14.14 8.03 -5.13
C GLN A 15 -14.07 7.47 -3.71
N LYS A 16 -15.20 7.35 -2.99
CA LYS A 16 -15.24 6.71 -1.67
C LYS A 16 -14.80 5.25 -1.75
N LYS A 17 -15.30 4.51 -2.74
CA LYS A 17 -14.92 3.10 -2.96
C LYS A 17 -13.43 2.98 -3.27
N TYR A 18 -12.91 3.82 -4.17
CA TYR A 18 -11.50 3.85 -4.51
C TYR A 18 -10.62 4.17 -3.30
N LEU A 19 -10.96 5.21 -2.53
CA LEU A 19 -10.22 5.59 -1.32
C LEU A 19 -10.22 4.47 -0.26
N ALA A 20 -11.36 3.82 -0.04
CA ALA A 20 -11.44 2.68 0.86
C ALA A 20 -10.52 1.53 0.43
N GLY A 21 -10.50 1.21 -0.88
CA GLY A 21 -9.60 0.22 -1.46
C GLY A 21 -8.13 0.60 -1.34
N LEU A 22 -7.79 1.87 -1.62
CA LEU A 22 -6.44 2.42 -1.47
C LEU A 22 -5.93 2.29 -0.03
N PHE A 23 -6.73 2.70 0.96
CA PHE A 23 -6.38 2.54 2.37
C PHE A 23 -6.23 1.06 2.77
N GLY A 24 -7.10 0.20 2.25
CA GLY A 24 -7.01 -1.25 2.43
C GLY A 24 -5.71 -1.83 1.87
N ALA A 25 -5.33 -1.45 0.65
CA ALA A 25 -4.09 -1.89 0.00
C ALA A 25 -2.85 -1.47 0.79
N VAL A 26 -2.79 -0.20 1.24
CA VAL A 26 -1.68 0.31 2.07
C VAL A 26 -1.58 -0.47 3.39
N ARG A 27 -2.70 -0.66 4.08
CA ARG A 27 -2.74 -1.42 5.34
C ARG A 27 -2.30 -2.87 5.15
N PHE A 28 -2.75 -3.51 4.07
CA PHE A 28 -2.35 -4.87 3.71
C PHE A 28 -0.83 -4.97 3.51
N CYS A 29 -0.26 -4.09 2.67
CA CYS A 29 1.18 -4.07 2.40
C CYS A 29 2.00 -3.87 3.67
N TYR A 30 1.61 -2.91 4.52
CA TYR A 30 2.28 -2.65 5.80
C TYR A 30 2.25 -3.88 6.72
N ASN A 31 1.07 -4.45 6.96
CA ASN A 31 0.92 -5.60 7.85
C ASN A 31 1.69 -6.82 7.34
N LYS A 32 1.70 -7.04 6.02
CA LYS A 32 2.45 -8.15 5.43
C LYS A 32 3.95 -7.96 5.57
N ALA A 33 4.45 -6.74 5.36
CA ALA A 33 5.86 -6.40 5.54
C ALA A 33 6.29 -6.56 7.01
N LEU A 34 5.47 -6.09 7.95
CA LEU A 34 5.72 -6.25 9.38
C LEU A 34 5.76 -7.72 9.77
N TYR A 35 4.78 -8.52 9.32
CA TYR A 35 4.76 -9.96 9.54
C TYR A 35 6.04 -10.63 9.04
N LEU A 36 6.48 -10.33 7.81
CA LEU A 36 7.69 -10.92 7.23
C LEU A 36 8.93 -10.55 8.05
N LYS A 37 9.07 -9.27 8.42
CA LYS A 37 10.21 -8.80 9.23
C LYS A 37 10.27 -9.54 10.58
N THR A 38 9.14 -9.62 11.28
CA THR A 38 9.06 -10.33 12.58
C THR A 38 9.32 -11.83 12.42
N HIS A 39 8.76 -12.46 11.40
CA HIS A 39 8.94 -13.89 11.17
C HIS A 39 10.38 -14.25 10.83
N PHE A 40 11.03 -13.52 9.92
CA PHE A 40 12.43 -13.75 9.56
C PHE A 40 13.38 -13.51 10.72
N TYR A 41 13.10 -12.49 11.55
CA TYR A 41 13.89 -12.25 12.75
C TYR A 41 13.76 -13.42 13.73
N LYS A 42 12.55 -13.90 14.01
CA LYS A 42 12.31 -15.01 14.95
C LYS A 42 12.88 -16.35 14.48
N VAL A 43 12.75 -16.67 13.20
CA VAL A 43 13.11 -17.99 12.66
C VAL A 43 14.56 -18.06 12.22
N LYS A 44 15.12 -16.96 11.69
CA LYS A 44 16.44 -16.93 11.06
C LYS A 44 17.42 -15.96 11.72
N GLY A 45 16.99 -15.16 12.70
CA GLY A 45 17.81 -14.08 13.28
C GLY A 45 18.09 -12.91 12.31
N VAL A 46 17.43 -12.88 11.14
CA VAL A 46 17.70 -11.90 10.08
C VAL A 46 16.72 -10.75 10.16
N ASN A 47 17.25 -9.52 10.20
CA ASN A 47 16.45 -8.30 10.14
C ASN A 47 16.31 -7.81 8.69
N LEU A 48 15.11 -7.92 8.13
CA LEU A 48 14.82 -7.47 6.76
C LEU A 48 14.80 -5.93 6.67
N HIS A 49 15.47 -5.39 5.64
CA HIS A 49 15.48 -3.98 5.31
C HIS A 49 14.21 -3.61 4.48
N PRO A 50 13.42 -2.62 4.90
CA PRO A 50 12.17 -2.25 4.22
C PRO A 50 12.35 -1.90 2.72
N ILE A 51 13.39 -1.14 2.38
CA ILE A 51 13.63 -0.69 1.00
C ILE A 51 14.24 -1.79 0.13
N HIS A 52 15.30 -2.46 0.60
CA HIS A 52 16.07 -3.39 -0.22
C HIS A 52 15.44 -4.78 -0.32
N ASP A 53 14.71 -5.22 0.71
CA ASP A 53 14.12 -6.56 0.77
C ASP A 53 12.61 -6.53 0.53
N LEU A 54 11.88 -5.68 1.26
CA LEU A 54 10.42 -5.73 1.28
C LEU A 54 9.77 -4.98 0.12
N LYS A 55 10.30 -3.81 -0.28
CA LYS A 55 9.73 -3.00 -1.38
C LYS A 55 9.64 -3.79 -2.69
N LYS A 56 10.64 -4.62 -2.98
CA LYS A 56 10.70 -5.45 -4.20
C LYS A 56 9.54 -6.46 -4.26
N LEU A 57 9.05 -6.93 -3.11
CA LEU A 57 7.95 -7.89 -3.04
C LEU A 57 6.62 -7.29 -3.52
N ILE A 58 6.43 -5.97 -3.43
CA ILE A 58 5.21 -5.31 -3.88
C ILE A 58 5.07 -5.41 -5.40
N ALA A 59 6.17 -5.19 -6.15
CA ALA A 59 6.17 -5.32 -7.61
C ALA A 59 5.87 -6.76 -8.06
N ILE A 60 6.37 -7.75 -7.31
CA ILE A 60 6.07 -9.18 -7.57
C ILE A 60 4.61 -9.49 -7.21
N ALA A 61 4.12 -8.99 -6.08
CA ALA A 61 2.76 -9.23 -5.62
C ALA A 61 1.71 -8.73 -6.63
N LYS A 62 1.90 -7.52 -7.17
CA LYS A 62 1.02 -6.94 -8.20
C LYS A 62 0.89 -7.80 -9.47
N LYS A 63 1.92 -8.60 -9.80
CA LYS A 63 1.91 -9.52 -10.95
C LYS A 63 1.38 -10.92 -10.62
N SER A 64 1.22 -11.23 -9.33
CA SER A 64 0.76 -12.54 -8.88
C SER A 64 -0.76 -12.66 -8.95
N LYS A 65 -1.28 -13.84 -9.33
CA LYS A 65 -2.74 -14.10 -9.39
C LYS A 65 -3.45 -13.77 -8.07
N LYS A 66 -2.82 -14.03 -6.93
CA LYS A 66 -3.41 -13.84 -5.60
C LYS A 66 -3.51 -12.37 -5.18
N TYR A 67 -2.56 -11.54 -5.59
CA TYR A 67 -2.48 -10.14 -5.15
C TYR A 67 -2.55 -9.13 -6.32
N ALA A 68 -3.06 -9.56 -7.48
CA ALA A 68 -3.22 -8.73 -8.67
C ALA A 68 -4.08 -7.49 -8.40
N TRP A 69 -5.07 -7.60 -7.51
CA TRP A 69 -5.93 -6.50 -7.07
C TRP A 69 -5.16 -5.30 -6.48
N LEU A 70 -3.92 -5.48 -6.02
CA LEU A 70 -3.08 -4.35 -5.56
C LEU A 70 -2.71 -3.38 -6.69
N ALA A 71 -2.76 -3.82 -7.95
CA ALA A 71 -2.51 -2.98 -9.11
C ALA A 71 -3.64 -1.96 -9.34
N GLU A 72 -4.86 -2.26 -8.89
CA GLU A 72 -6.03 -1.37 -9.03
C GLU A 72 -5.91 -0.10 -8.18
N TYR A 73 -5.02 -0.11 -7.19
CA TYR A 73 -4.82 0.97 -6.22
C TYR A 73 -3.40 1.54 -6.26
N ASP A 74 -2.70 1.40 -7.39
CA ASP A 74 -1.39 2.00 -7.57
C ASP A 74 -1.51 3.50 -7.87
N CYS A 75 -0.59 4.32 -7.34
CA CYS A 75 -0.61 5.78 -7.53
C CYS A 75 -0.06 6.23 -8.89
N MET A 76 0.38 5.30 -9.72
CA MET A 76 1.03 5.54 -11.02
C MET A 76 0.10 5.19 -12.21
N ALA A 77 -1.21 5.12 -11.98
CA ALA A 77 -2.20 5.01 -13.06
C ALA A 77 -2.20 6.27 -13.93
#